data_AF-B0I1H1-F1
#
_entry.id   AF-B0I1H1-F1
#
_cell.length_a   1.000
_cell.length_b   1.000
_cell.length_c   1.000
_cell.angle_alpha   90.00
_cell.angle_beta   90.00
_cell.angle_gamma   90.00
#
_symmetry.space_group_name_H-M   'P 1'
#
loop_
_entity.id
_entity.type
_entity.pdbx_description
1 polymer ?
#
loop_
_entity_poly.entity_id
_entity_poly.type
_entity_poly.pdbx_seq_one_letter_code
_entity_poly.pdbx_strand_id
1 'polypeptide(L)'
;HCECSTDEVNSEDMDAYCRKENSSEICSNNGECVCGQCVCRKRDNTNEIYSGKFCECDNFNCDRSNGLICGGNGVCKCRVCECNPNYTGSACDCSLDTTSCMATNGQICNGRGICECGACKCTDPKFQGPTCEMCQTCLGVCAEHKECVQCRAFNKGEKKDTCAQECSHFNITRVENRDKLPQPGQVDPLSHCKEKDVDDCWFYFTYSVNGNNEAIVHVVE
;
A
#
# COMPACT_ATOMS: atom_id res chain seq x y z
N HIS A 1 3.45 57.32 -15.25
CA HIS A 1 3.86 56.38 -14.20
C HIS A 1 3.59 57.09 -12.88
N CYS A 2 2.63 56.61 -12.08
CA CYS A 2 2.45 57.15 -10.73
C CYS A 2 3.32 56.30 -9.79
N GLU A 3 4.43 56.86 -9.36
CA GLU A 3 5.21 56.32 -8.24
C GLU A 3 4.55 56.80 -6.94
N CYS A 4 4.37 55.89 -5.99
CA CYS A 4 3.83 56.23 -4.68
C CYS A 4 4.87 57.04 -3.92
N SER A 5 4.50 58.23 -3.46
CA SER A 5 5.38 59.09 -2.68
C SER A 5 5.48 58.52 -1.26
N THR A 6 6.66 58.00 -0.92
CA THR A 6 7.01 57.49 0.42
C THR A 6 7.17 58.60 1.46
N ASP A 7 7.00 59.86 1.07
CA ASP A 7 7.31 61.03 1.89
C ASP A 7 6.12 61.50 2.75
N GLU A 8 4.91 60.97 2.54
CA GLU A 8 3.69 61.39 3.26
C GLU A 8 3.00 60.28 4.07
N VAL A 9 3.53 59.04 4.06
CA VAL A 9 2.91 57.89 4.73
C VAL A 9 3.96 57.15 5.57
N ASN A 10 3.71 57.01 6.87
CA ASN A 10 4.63 56.36 7.81
C ASN A 10 4.93 54.92 7.34
N SER A 11 6.21 54.57 7.19
CA SER A 11 6.65 53.26 6.68
C SER A 11 6.12 52.08 7.52
N GLU A 12 5.94 52.30 8.83
CA GLU A 12 5.38 51.31 9.75
C GLU A 12 3.90 51.01 9.46
N ASP A 13 3.13 52.02 9.00
CA ASP A 13 1.72 51.84 8.62
C ASP A 13 1.60 51.07 7.30
N MET A 14 2.56 51.23 6.38
CA MET A 14 2.57 50.52 5.09
C MET A 14 2.91 49.05 5.24
N ASP A 15 3.86 48.71 6.11
CA ASP A 15 4.23 47.33 6.42
C ASP A 15 3.07 46.55 7.05
N ALA A 16 2.22 47.22 7.84
CA ALA A 16 1.03 46.61 8.43
C ALA A 16 0.05 46.09 7.36
N TYR A 17 -0.11 46.79 6.22
CA TYR A 17 -0.98 46.35 5.12
C TYR A 17 -0.45 45.13 4.34
N CYS A 18 0.83 44.82 4.49
CA CYS A 18 1.51 43.70 3.85
C CYS A 18 1.71 42.49 4.78
N ARG A 19 1.18 42.54 6.00
CA ARG A 19 1.15 41.41 6.94
C ARG A 19 -0.26 40.81 6.97
N LYS A 20 -0.34 39.48 7.03
CA LYS A 20 -1.62 38.76 7.19
C LYS A 20 -2.18 38.92 8.61
N GLU A 21 -1.29 38.80 9.59
CA GLU A 21 -1.54 39.00 11.03
C GLU A 21 -0.39 39.83 11.62
N ASN A 22 -0.60 40.52 12.74
CA ASN A 22 0.41 41.43 13.33
C ASN A 22 1.76 40.74 13.62
N SER A 23 1.76 39.43 13.89
CA SER A 23 2.97 38.63 14.12
C SER A 23 3.47 37.88 12.88
N SER A 24 2.81 38.02 11.73
CA SER A 24 3.22 37.37 10.48
C SER A 24 4.31 38.18 9.77
N GLU A 25 5.17 37.49 9.03
CA GLU A 25 6.19 38.13 8.19
C GLU A 25 5.56 38.97 7.08
N ILE A 26 6.22 40.07 6.70
CA ILE A 26 5.80 40.91 5.57
C ILE A 26 5.81 40.03 4.31
N CYS A 27 4.68 39.99 3.61
CA CYS A 27 4.50 39.21 2.39
C CYS A 27 4.96 37.74 2.54
N SER A 28 4.77 37.16 3.73
CA SER A 28 5.17 35.78 4.07
C SER A 28 6.63 35.46 3.76
N ASN A 29 7.52 36.48 3.73
CA ASN A 29 8.92 36.37 3.31
C ASN A 29 9.11 35.81 1.87
N ASN A 30 8.07 35.93 1.04
CA ASN A 30 8.04 35.45 -0.34
C ASN A 30 7.85 36.58 -1.35
N GLY A 31 7.99 37.83 -0.92
CA GLY A 31 7.80 39.01 -1.77
C GLY A 31 8.26 40.28 -1.08
N GLU A 32 8.06 41.40 -1.77
CA GLU A 32 8.38 42.74 -1.30
C GLU A 32 7.09 43.53 -1.13
N CYS A 33 7.00 44.32 -0.07
CA CYS A 33 5.88 45.23 0.14
C CYS A 33 6.13 46.53 -0.63
N VAL A 34 5.31 46.79 -1.65
CA VAL A 34 5.39 47.98 -2.49
C VAL A 34 4.06 48.70 -2.39
N CYS A 35 4.06 49.90 -1.80
CA CYS A 35 2.86 50.76 -1.68
C CYS A 35 1.70 50.08 -0.91
N GLY A 36 2.00 49.32 0.15
CA GLY A 36 0.99 48.60 0.94
C GLY A 36 0.39 47.37 0.23
N GLN A 37 1.01 46.91 -0.87
CA GLN A 37 0.65 45.67 -1.57
C GLN A 37 1.87 44.76 -1.71
N CYS A 38 1.66 43.45 -1.56
CA CYS A 38 2.75 42.49 -1.76
C CYS A 38 2.97 42.19 -3.24
N VAL A 39 4.21 42.36 -3.68
CA VAL A 39 4.71 41.90 -4.98
C VAL A 39 5.51 40.62 -4.75
N CYS A 40 4.95 39.49 -5.18
CA CYS A 40 5.57 38.19 -4.92
C CYS A 40 6.84 37.99 -5.74
N ARG A 41 7.85 37.41 -5.09
CA ARG A 41 9.16 37.14 -5.68
C ARG A 41 9.04 36.13 -6.81
N LYS A 42 9.74 36.40 -7.92
CA LYS A 42 9.86 35.45 -9.03
C LYS A 42 10.98 34.46 -8.75
N ARG A 43 10.80 33.19 -9.13
CA ARG A 43 11.82 32.15 -9.03
C ARG A 43 12.52 31.95 -10.39
N ASP A 44 13.65 31.25 -10.37
CA ASP A 44 14.39 30.89 -11.60
C ASP A 44 13.57 29.99 -12.52
N ASN A 45 12.82 29.04 -11.93
CA ASN A 45 11.83 28.25 -12.64
C ASN A 45 10.54 29.07 -12.77
N THR A 46 10.20 29.49 -13.99
CA THR A 46 9.04 30.32 -14.27
C THR A 46 7.70 29.63 -13.99
N ASN A 47 7.69 28.30 -13.90
CA ASN A 47 6.48 27.53 -13.53
C ASN A 47 6.22 27.52 -12.02
N GLU A 48 7.20 27.93 -11.20
CA GLU A 48 7.09 27.98 -9.75
C GLU A 48 6.71 29.38 -9.29
N ILE A 49 5.48 29.51 -8.78
CA ILE A 49 4.83 30.79 -8.56
C ILE A 49 4.41 30.91 -7.09
N TYR A 50 4.84 31.99 -6.46
CA TYR A 50 4.23 32.48 -5.22
C TYR A 50 2.99 33.33 -5.58
N SER A 51 1.90 33.13 -4.84
CA SER A 51 0.61 33.77 -5.08
C SER A 51 -0.10 34.08 -3.76
N GLY A 52 -1.25 34.74 -3.84
CA GLY A 52 -1.99 35.22 -2.66
C GLY A 52 -1.71 36.69 -2.37
N LYS A 53 -2.56 37.29 -1.50
CA LYS A 53 -2.48 38.72 -1.18
C LYS A 53 -1.19 39.07 -0.44
N PHE A 54 -0.66 38.11 0.31
CA PHE A 54 0.54 38.22 1.14
C PHE A 54 1.61 37.22 0.70
N CYS A 55 1.57 36.75 -0.54
CA CYS A 55 2.49 35.74 -1.09
C CYS A 55 2.58 34.46 -0.23
N GLU A 56 1.47 34.11 0.43
CA GLU A 56 1.35 33.01 1.38
C GLU A 56 1.18 31.64 0.70
N CYS A 57 0.78 31.65 -0.58
CA CYS A 57 0.52 30.45 -1.37
C CYS A 57 1.68 30.19 -2.35
N ASP A 58 1.93 28.91 -2.64
CA ASP A 58 2.75 28.50 -3.77
C ASP A 58 2.19 27.23 -4.43
N ASN A 59 2.68 26.94 -5.64
CA ASN A 59 2.25 25.80 -6.45
C ASN A 59 3.31 24.67 -6.52
N PHE A 60 4.32 24.67 -5.64
CA PHE A 60 5.46 23.73 -5.75
C PHE A 60 5.87 23.05 -4.44
N ASN A 61 5.39 23.53 -3.29
CA ASN A 61 5.57 22.90 -1.97
C ASN A 61 4.35 22.05 -1.55
N CYS A 62 3.66 21.44 -2.51
CA CYS A 62 2.65 20.42 -2.22
C CYS A 62 3.31 19.07 -1.90
N ASP A 63 2.54 18.18 -1.27
CA ASP A 63 2.93 16.80 -1.01
C ASP A 63 3.36 16.09 -2.29
N ARG A 64 4.37 15.22 -2.14
CA ARG A 64 4.95 14.45 -3.26
C ARG A 64 4.74 12.97 -3.04
N SER A 65 4.45 12.27 -4.12
CA SER A 65 4.47 10.80 -4.18
C SER A 65 5.30 10.37 -5.38
N ASN A 66 6.15 9.37 -5.19
CA ASN A 66 7.12 8.90 -6.20
C ASN A 66 7.98 10.04 -6.80
N GLY A 67 8.30 11.06 -5.99
CA GLY A 67 9.09 12.22 -6.40
C GLY A 67 8.34 13.30 -7.17
N LEU A 68 7.07 13.07 -7.53
CA LEU A 68 6.23 14.01 -8.26
C LEU A 68 5.30 14.78 -7.32
N ILE A 69 5.13 16.08 -7.58
CA ILE A 69 4.13 16.92 -6.89
C ILE A 69 2.73 16.36 -7.17
N CYS A 70 1.95 16.15 -6.12
CA CYS A 70 0.62 15.54 -6.19
C CYS A 70 0.61 14.21 -6.95
N GLY A 71 1.70 13.43 -6.84
CA GLY A 71 1.84 12.13 -7.49
C GLY A 71 1.77 12.16 -9.02
N GLY A 72 1.79 13.36 -9.63
CA GLY A 72 1.46 13.56 -11.05
C GLY A 72 -0.03 13.46 -11.39
N ASN A 73 -0.90 13.20 -10.41
CA ASN A 73 -2.34 12.98 -10.58
C ASN A 73 -3.18 14.10 -9.97
N GLY A 74 -2.63 15.32 -9.89
CA GLY A 74 -3.35 16.47 -9.36
C GLY A 74 -2.65 17.78 -9.66
N VAL A 75 -3.33 18.86 -9.33
CA VAL A 75 -2.83 20.22 -9.48
C VAL A 75 -2.55 20.80 -8.10
N CYS A 76 -1.33 21.29 -7.88
CA CYS A 76 -0.97 21.97 -6.65
C CYS A 76 -1.57 23.38 -6.63
N LYS A 77 -2.50 23.63 -5.70
CA LYS A 77 -3.07 24.96 -5.45
C LYS A 77 -2.85 25.37 -4.00
N CYS A 78 -2.05 26.42 -3.80
CA CYS A 78 -1.73 26.94 -2.48
C CYS A 78 -1.30 25.83 -1.50
N ARG A 79 -0.29 25.02 -1.89
CA ARG A 79 0.25 23.89 -1.11
C ARG A 79 -0.72 22.74 -0.82
N VAL A 80 -1.92 22.76 -1.41
CA VAL A 80 -2.87 21.65 -1.34
C VAL A 80 -3.00 21.01 -2.71
N CYS A 81 -2.92 19.69 -2.75
CA CYS A 81 -3.17 18.95 -3.99
C CYS A 81 -4.67 18.84 -4.26
N GLU A 82 -5.10 19.41 -5.38
CA GLU A 82 -6.41 19.11 -5.96
C GLU A 82 -6.28 17.91 -6.90
N CYS A 83 -6.75 16.75 -6.45
CA CYS A 83 -6.60 15.51 -7.21
C CYS A 83 -7.49 15.48 -8.45
N ASN A 84 -6.97 14.83 -9.50
CA ASN A 84 -7.73 14.48 -10.68
C ASN A 84 -8.90 13.53 -10.32
N PRO A 85 -9.94 13.46 -11.17
CA PRO A 85 -10.97 12.45 -11.02
C PRO A 85 -10.34 11.05 -10.91
N ASN A 86 -10.85 10.24 -10.00
CA ASN A 86 -10.35 8.90 -9.66
C ASN A 86 -9.04 8.84 -8.86
N TYR A 87 -8.55 9.96 -8.30
CA TYR A 87 -7.43 9.94 -7.36
C TYR A 87 -7.79 10.61 -6.04
N THR A 88 -7.20 10.12 -4.95
CA THR A 88 -7.40 10.62 -3.58
C THR A 88 -6.09 10.57 -2.79
N GLY A 89 -6.13 11.02 -1.54
CA GLY A 89 -4.96 11.18 -0.69
C GLY A 89 -4.38 12.60 -0.75
N SER A 90 -3.58 12.99 0.24
CA SER A 90 -2.99 14.34 0.28
C SER A 90 -2.00 14.59 -0.85
N ALA A 91 -1.38 13.51 -1.35
CA ALA A 91 -0.46 13.52 -2.49
C ALA A 91 -1.10 12.99 -3.78
N CYS A 92 -2.42 12.76 -3.84
CA CYS A 92 -3.12 12.19 -5.00
C CYS A 92 -2.51 10.88 -5.53
N ASP A 93 -2.02 10.04 -4.63
CA ASP A 93 -1.32 8.80 -4.92
C ASP A 93 -2.25 7.58 -4.89
N CYS A 94 -3.43 7.72 -4.30
CA CYS A 94 -4.40 6.64 -4.16
C CYS A 94 -5.39 6.64 -5.32
N SER A 95 -5.26 5.67 -6.24
CA SER A 95 -6.24 5.45 -7.31
C SER A 95 -7.55 4.89 -6.75
N LEU A 96 -8.68 5.44 -7.20
CA LEU A 96 -10.03 4.93 -6.95
C LEU A 96 -10.44 3.85 -7.95
N ASP A 97 -9.61 3.54 -8.93
CA ASP A 97 -9.86 2.44 -9.85
C ASP A 97 -9.83 1.09 -9.10
N THR A 98 -10.92 0.33 -9.24
CA THR A 98 -11.08 -0.99 -8.60
C THR A 98 -10.78 -2.14 -9.55
N THR A 99 -10.39 -1.88 -10.81
CA THR A 99 -10.14 -2.93 -11.81
C THR A 99 -9.14 -3.98 -11.34
N SER A 100 -8.04 -3.57 -10.70
CA SER A 100 -7.03 -4.46 -10.13
C SER A 100 -7.53 -5.31 -8.95
N CYS A 101 -8.60 -4.86 -8.29
CA CYS A 101 -9.21 -5.55 -7.16
C CYS A 101 -10.34 -6.52 -7.59
N MET A 102 -10.69 -6.58 -8.88
CA MET A 102 -11.72 -7.48 -9.38
C MET A 102 -11.22 -8.92 -9.42
N ALA A 103 -11.84 -9.80 -8.64
CA ALA A 103 -11.53 -11.22 -8.64
C ALA A 103 -12.19 -11.96 -9.81
N THR A 104 -11.73 -13.19 -10.07
CA THR A 104 -12.28 -14.08 -11.12
C THR A 104 -13.75 -14.45 -10.91
N ASN A 105 -14.23 -14.40 -9.66
CA ASN A 105 -15.64 -14.60 -9.33
C ASN A 105 -16.53 -13.38 -9.61
N GLY A 106 -15.97 -12.29 -10.15
CA GLY A 106 -16.68 -11.05 -10.48
C GLY A 106 -16.93 -10.13 -9.28
N GLN A 107 -16.39 -10.43 -8.10
CA GLN A 107 -16.52 -9.60 -6.90
C GLN A 107 -15.22 -8.85 -6.59
N ILE A 108 -15.33 -7.65 -6.05
CA ILE A 108 -14.18 -6.90 -5.53
C ILE A 108 -13.60 -7.67 -4.33
N CYS A 109 -12.31 -7.99 -4.38
CA CYS A 109 -11.59 -8.70 -3.32
C CYS A 109 -12.28 -10.00 -2.85
N ASN A 110 -12.84 -10.77 -3.81
CA ASN A 110 -13.65 -11.98 -3.55
C ASN A 110 -14.83 -11.77 -2.58
N GLY A 111 -15.30 -10.53 -2.38
CA GLY A 111 -16.30 -10.19 -1.37
C GLY A 111 -15.82 -10.31 0.08
N ARG A 112 -14.49 -10.41 0.29
CA ARG A 112 -13.83 -10.68 1.58
C ARG A 112 -12.83 -9.58 1.97
N GLY A 113 -12.93 -8.42 1.33
CA GLY A 113 -12.00 -7.33 1.51
C GLY A 113 -12.55 -6.01 0.98
N ILE A 114 -11.80 -4.96 1.25
CA ILE A 114 -12.07 -3.61 0.75
C ILE A 114 -10.94 -3.26 -0.22
N CYS A 115 -11.27 -2.73 -1.40
CA CYS A 115 -10.27 -2.22 -2.32
C CYS A 115 -9.85 -0.81 -1.89
N GLU A 116 -8.58 -0.62 -1.59
CA GLU A 116 -8.00 0.65 -1.19
C GLU A 116 -6.76 0.93 -2.05
N CYS A 117 -6.77 2.04 -2.78
CA CYS A 117 -5.69 2.45 -3.67
C CYS A 117 -5.29 1.39 -4.72
N GLY A 118 -6.27 0.64 -5.24
CA GLY A 118 -6.04 -0.45 -6.19
C GLY A 118 -5.51 -1.76 -5.60
N ALA A 119 -5.44 -1.88 -4.27
CA ALA A 119 -5.05 -3.10 -3.57
C ALA A 119 -6.15 -3.60 -2.63
N CYS A 120 -6.35 -4.91 -2.57
CA CYS A 120 -7.31 -5.50 -1.65
C CYS A 120 -6.76 -5.57 -0.21
N LYS A 121 -7.47 -4.95 0.73
CA LYS A 121 -7.31 -5.17 2.17
C LYS A 121 -8.35 -6.18 2.63
N CYS A 122 -7.90 -7.42 2.86
CA CYS A 122 -8.78 -8.51 3.30
C CYS A 122 -9.29 -8.24 4.72
N THR A 123 -10.59 -8.42 4.94
CA THR A 123 -11.24 -8.13 6.24
C THR A 123 -10.95 -9.19 7.29
N ASP A 124 -10.74 -10.45 6.86
CA ASP A 124 -10.37 -11.55 7.74
C ASP A 124 -8.89 -11.94 7.47
N PRO A 125 -8.00 -11.92 8.49
CA PRO A 125 -6.57 -12.25 8.35
C PRO A 125 -6.27 -13.64 7.77
N LYS A 126 -7.26 -14.54 7.79
CA LYS A 126 -7.12 -15.88 7.19
C LYS A 126 -7.07 -15.85 5.67
N PHE A 127 -7.54 -14.77 5.06
CA PHE A 127 -7.52 -14.58 3.61
C PHE A 127 -6.36 -13.70 3.18
N GLN A 128 -5.66 -14.15 2.15
CA GLN A 128 -4.49 -13.51 1.57
C GLN A 128 -4.56 -13.58 0.04
N GLY A 129 -3.57 -12.99 -0.63
CA GLY A 129 -3.50 -12.88 -2.07
C GLY A 129 -4.02 -11.53 -2.60
N PRO A 130 -3.69 -11.18 -3.86
CA PRO A 130 -4.04 -9.91 -4.48
C PRO A 130 -5.53 -9.57 -4.43
N THR A 131 -6.41 -10.58 -4.39
CA THR A 131 -7.86 -10.40 -4.33
C THR A 131 -8.51 -11.13 -3.16
N CYS A 132 -7.77 -11.50 -2.11
CA CYS A 132 -8.28 -12.25 -0.95
C CYS A 132 -8.81 -13.66 -1.27
N GLU A 133 -8.26 -14.30 -2.30
CA GLU A 133 -8.65 -15.63 -2.75
C GLU A 133 -8.07 -16.76 -1.90
N MET A 134 -6.88 -16.57 -1.33
CA MET A 134 -6.16 -17.63 -0.62
C MET A 134 -6.67 -17.75 0.80
N CYS A 135 -7.18 -18.92 1.19
CA CYS A 135 -7.67 -19.18 2.54
C CYS A 135 -6.86 -20.30 3.19
N GLN A 136 -5.84 -19.94 3.97
CA GLN A 136 -4.91 -20.93 4.53
C GLN A 136 -5.57 -21.84 5.59
N THR A 137 -6.64 -21.39 6.26
CA THR A 137 -7.37 -22.18 7.28
C THR A 137 -8.64 -22.83 6.76
N CYS A 138 -8.96 -22.71 5.47
CA CYS A 138 -10.10 -23.41 4.90
C CYS A 138 -9.79 -24.92 4.90
N LEU A 139 -10.73 -25.70 5.44
CA LEU A 139 -10.67 -27.16 5.63
C LEU A 139 -10.26 -27.98 4.38
N GLY A 140 -10.17 -27.36 3.21
CA GLY A 140 -9.73 -27.99 1.96
C GLY A 140 -8.21 -28.12 1.80
N VAL A 141 -7.38 -27.24 2.36
CA VAL A 141 -5.90 -27.26 2.12
C VAL A 141 -5.28 -28.57 2.61
N CYS A 142 -5.67 -29.01 3.81
CA CYS A 142 -5.18 -30.27 4.37
C CYS A 142 -5.68 -31.47 3.55
N ALA A 143 -6.97 -31.50 3.21
CA ALA A 143 -7.58 -32.61 2.48
C ALA A 143 -7.08 -32.72 1.03
N GLU A 144 -6.84 -31.59 0.35
CA GLU A 144 -6.35 -31.52 -1.03
C GLU A 144 -4.88 -31.93 -1.11
N HIS A 145 -4.06 -31.51 -0.14
CA HIS A 145 -2.63 -31.75 -0.18
C HIS A 145 -2.22 -33.06 0.52
N LYS A 146 -3.11 -33.71 1.28
CA LYS A 146 -2.80 -34.97 2.00
C LYS A 146 -2.20 -36.03 1.09
N GLU A 147 -2.70 -36.17 -0.13
CA GLU A 147 -2.28 -37.22 -1.08
C GLU A 147 -0.87 -36.95 -1.60
N CYS A 148 -0.55 -35.70 -1.91
CA CYS A 148 0.79 -35.28 -2.32
C CYS A 148 1.81 -35.42 -1.19
N VAL A 149 1.43 -35.07 0.03
CA VAL A 149 2.29 -35.25 1.20
C VAL A 149 2.54 -36.74 1.45
N GLN A 150 1.50 -37.58 1.40
CA GLN A 150 1.66 -39.03 1.56
C GLN A 150 2.55 -39.67 0.50
N CYS A 151 2.38 -39.28 -0.76
CA CYS A 151 3.15 -39.89 -1.84
C CYS A 151 4.62 -39.47 -1.80
N ARG A 152 4.92 -38.19 -1.54
CA ARG A 152 6.30 -37.70 -1.50
C ARG A 152 7.05 -38.00 -0.20
N ALA A 153 6.34 -38.01 0.93
CA ALA A 153 6.95 -38.28 2.23
C ALA A 153 7.02 -39.78 2.54
N PHE A 154 6.00 -40.57 2.17
CA PHE A 154 5.90 -41.98 2.57
C PHE A 154 5.85 -42.96 1.40
N ASN A 155 5.84 -42.50 0.14
CA ASN A 155 5.60 -43.34 -1.04
C ASN A 155 4.30 -44.16 -0.94
N LYS A 156 3.28 -43.58 -0.29
CA LYS A 156 1.94 -44.15 -0.04
C LYS A 156 0.84 -43.22 -0.59
N GLY A 157 -0.41 -43.68 -0.57
CA GLY A 157 -1.56 -42.90 -1.03
C GLY A 157 -1.97 -43.22 -2.47
N GLU A 158 -3.13 -42.69 -2.88
CA GLU A 158 -3.73 -42.98 -4.18
C GLU A 158 -2.95 -42.37 -5.35
N LYS A 159 -2.28 -41.23 -5.13
CA LYS A 159 -1.44 -40.55 -6.14
C LYS A 159 -0.03 -41.10 -6.27
N LYS A 160 0.27 -42.29 -5.76
CA LYS A 160 1.63 -42.86 -5.78
C LYS A 160 2.23 -42.90 -7.19
N ASP A 161 1.43 -43.26 -8.20
CA ASP A 161 1.90 -43.45 -9.57
C ASP A 161 2.08 -42.12 -10.34
N THR A 162 1.29 -41.09 -10.03
CA THR A 162 1.38 -39.75 -10.66
C THR A 162 2.14 -38.72 -9.79
N CYS A 163 2.61 -39.14 -8.61
CA CYS A 163 3.23 -38.30 -7.59
C CYS A 163 4.36 -37.40 -8.13
N ALA A 164 5.22 -37.94 -8.99
CA ALA A 164 6.38 -37.24 -9.53
C ALA A 164 5.99 -36.08 -10.48
N GLN A 165 4.83 -36.15 -11.12
CA GLN A 165 4.36 -35.13 -12.06
C GLN A 165 3.49 -34.10 -11.33
N GLU A 166 2.51 -34.55 -10.55
CA GLU A 166 1.50 -33.68 -9.93
C GLU A 166 1.99 -32.99 -8.65
N CYS A 167 2.87 -33.63 -7.88
CA CYS A 167 3.29 -33.15 -6.55
C CYS A 167 4.74 -32.62 -6.54
N SER A 168 5.33 -32.36 -7.71
CA SER A 168 6.71 -31.89 -7.87
C SER A 168 6.97 -30.51 -7.28
N HIS A 169 5.94 -29.66 -7.23
CA HIS A 169 5.99 -28.29 -6.73
C HIS A 169 6.05 -28.17 -5.19
N PHE A 170 5.86 -29.28 -4.46
CA PHE A 170 5.97 -29.30 -3.01
C PHE A 170 7.42 -29.47 -2.55
N ASN A 171 7.88 -28.53 -1.74
CA ASN A 171 9.15 -28.64 -1.02
C ASN A 171 8.89 -29.29 0.35
N ILE A 172 9.12 -30.61 0.45
CA ILE A 172 8.82 -31.39 1.64
C ILE A 172 10.07 -31.56 2.51
N THR A 173 9.96 -31.14 3.76
CA THR A 173 10.94 -31.40 4.82
C THR A 173 10.35 -32.36 5.84
N ARG A 174 11.07 -33.44 6.15
CA ARG A 174 10.66 -34.37 7.22
C ARG A 174 11.22 -33.91 8.55
N VAL A 175 10.40 -33.96 9.59
CA VAL A 175 10.79 -33.61 10.96
C VAL A 175 10.60 -34.81 11.88
N GLU A 176 11.48 -34.98 12.86
CA GLU A 176 11.47 -36.15 13.75
C GLU A 176 10.19 -36.25 14.58
N ASN A 177 9.65 -35.12 15.05
CA ASN A 177 8.54 -35.07 16.01
C ASN A 177 7.65 -33.85 15.78
N ARG A 178 6.42 -33.91 16.30
CA ARG A 178 5.42 -32.82 16.21
C ARG A 178 5.92 -31.49 16.78
N ASP A 179 6.77 -31.51 17.80
CA ASP A 179 7.29 -30.29 18.43
C ASP A 179 8.29 -29.53 17.54
N LYS A 180 8.85 -30.19 16.52
CA LYS A 180 9.72 -29.59 15.51
C LYS A 180 8.95 -29.05 14.31
N LEU A 181 7.62 -29.16 14.28
CA LEU A 181 6.81 -28.50 13.27
C LEU A 181 6.87 -26.98 13.46
N PRO A 182 6.90 -26.20 12.37
CA PRO A 182 6.81 -24.74 12.43
C PRO A 182 5.60 -24.28 13.26
N GLN A 183 5.83 -23.40 14.25
CA GLN A 183 4.78 -22.91 15.13
C GLN A 183 4.08 -21.66 14.56
N PRO A 184 2.79 -21.41 14.90
CA PRO A 184 2.09 -20.21 14.50
C PRO A 184 2.81 -18.95 15.01
N GLY A 185 2.97 -17.94 14.15
CA GLY A 185 3.66 -16.68 14.49
C GLY A 185 5.00 -16.46 13.77
N GLN A 186 5.35 -17.30 12.80
CA GLN A 186 6.45 -17.07 11.87
C GLN A 186 6.08 -16.06 10.76
N VAL A 187 7.09 -15.58 10.02
CA VAL A 187 6.95 -14.60 8.93
C VAL A 187 5.91 -15.05 7.90
N ASP A 188 5.94 -16.33 7.54
CA ASP A 188 4.97 -16.93 6.63
C ASP A 188 3.86 -17.62 7.43
N PRO A 189 2.58 -17.29 7.18
CA PRO A 189 1.47 -17.93 7.85
C PRO A 189 1.30 -19.37 7.36
N LEU A 190 1.01 -20.28 8.31
CA LEU A 190 1.13 -21.73 8.11
C LEU A 190 -0.06 -22.49 8.68
N SER A 191 -0.46 -23.54 7.98
CA SER A 191 -1.61 -24.39 8.28
C SER A 191 -1.16 -25.67 8.94
N HIS A 192 -1.67 -25.98 10.14
CA HIS A 192 -1.42 -27.26 10.79
C HIS A 192 -2.48 -28.27 10.38
N CYS A 193 -2.04 -29.35 9.76
CA CYS A 193 -2.88 -30.41 9.24
C CYS A 193 -2.71 -31.68 10.06
N LYS A 194 -3.84 -32.34 10.33
CA LYS A 194 -3.92 -33.65 10.97
C LYS A 194 -4.84 -34.51 10.11
N GLU A 195 -4.26 -35.45 9.38
CA GLU A 195 -4.97 -36.28 8.40
C GLU A 195 -4.73 -37.77 8.70
N LYS A 196 -5.61 -38.61 8.16
CA LYS A 196 -5.45 -40.08 8.22
C LYS A 196 -4.80 -40.58 6.94
N ASP A 197 -3.85 -41.50 7.09
CA ASP A 197 -3.24 -42.20 5.96
C ASP A 197 -4.07 -43.41 5.49
N VAL A 198 -3.54 -44.11 4.49
CA VAL A 198 -4.16 -45.33 3.92
C VAL A 198 -4.23 -46.48 4.92
N ASP A 199 -3.44 -46.45 5.98
CA ASP A 199 -3.40 -47.44 7.06
C ASP A 199 -4.23 -47.01 8.29
N ASP A 200 -5.10 -46.00 8.12
CA ASP A 200 -5.92 -45.35 9.16
C ASP A 200 -5.11 -44.74 10.33
N CYS A 201 -3.81 -44.47 10.10
CA CYS A 201 -2.90 -43.85 11.05
C CYS A 201 -2.94 -42.33 10.91
N TRP A 202 -2.90 -41.63 12.05
CA TRP A 202 -2.85 -40.17 12.05
C TRP A 202 -1.44 -39.68 11.74
N PHE A 203 -1.29 -38.86 10.71
CA PHE A 203 -0.06 -38.14 10.42
C PHE A 203 -0.29 -36.63 10.50
N TYR A 204 0.78 -35.91 10.79
CA TYR A 204 0.75 -34.47 11.03
C TYR A 204 1.70 -33.78 10.07
N PHE A 205 1.24 -32.70 9.47
CA PHE A 205 2.07 -31.86 8.62
C PHE A 205 1.66 -30.41 8.73
N THR A 206 2.55 -29.51 8.34
CA THR A 206 2.24 -28.10 8.14
C THR A 206 2.38 -27.73 6.68
N TYR A 207 1.50 -26.90 6.17
CA TYR A 207 1.56 -26.34 4.83
C TYR A 207 1.67 -24.81 4.90
N SER A 208 2.60 -24.22 4.17
CA SER A 208 2.72 -22.78 3.99
C SER A 208 3.16 -22.43 2.57
N VAL A 209 2.96 -21.19 2.18
CA VAL A 209 3.45 -20.63 0.92
C VAL A 209 4.35 -19.45 1.26
N ASN A 210 5.59 -19.47 0.79
CA ASN A 210 6.52 -18.37 1.04
C ASN A 210 6.24 -17.15 0.13
N GLY A 211 6.94 -16.03 0.39
CA GLY A 211 6.83 -14.82 -0.43
C GLY A 211 7.18 -14.98 -1.93
N ASN A 212 7.83 -16.09 -2.33
CA ASN A 212 8.13 -16.43 -3.73
C ASN A 212 7.05 -17.33 -4.36
N ASN A 213 5.93 -17.56 -3.67
CA ASN A 213 4.84 -18.42 -4.11
C ASN A 213 5.22 -19.92 -4.20
N GLU A 214 6.19 -20.37 -3.39
CA GLU A 214 6.61 -21.76 -3.30
C GLU A 214 5.90 -22.48 -2.14
N ALA A 215 5.40 -23.69 -2.38
CA ALA A 215 4.73 -24.51 -1.38
C ALA A 215 5.75 -25.23 -0.48
N ILE A 216 5.75 -24.87 0.81
CA ILE A 216 6.61 -25.46 1.84
C ILE A 216 5.77 -26.38 2.71
N VAL A 217 6.21 -27.64 2.85
CA VAL A 217 5.55 -28.62 3.71
C VAL A 217 6.56 -29.20 4.69
N HIS A 218 6.18 -29.23 5.98
CA HIS A 218 6.90 -29.99 6.99
C HIS A 218 6.02 -31.14 7.47
N VAL A 219 6.51 -32.37 7.43
CA VAL A 219 5.75 -33.56 7.80
C VAL A 219 6.51 -34.36 8.85
N VAL A 220 5.80 -34.88 9.84
CA VAL A 220 6.40 -35.74 10.87
C VAL A 220 6.73 -37.11 10.27
N GLU A 221 7.93 -37.62 10.55
CA GLU A 221 8.39 -38.96 10.11
C GLU A 221 7.52 -40.12 10.63
#